data_AF-A0A7L4PFL4-F1
#
_entry.id   AF-A0A7L4PFL4-F1
#
_cell.length_a   1.000
_cell.length_b   1.000
_cell.length_c   1.000
_cell.angle_alpha   90.00
_cell.angle_beta   90.00
_cell.angle_gamma   90.00
#
_symmetry.space_group_name_H-M   'P 1'
#
loop_
_entity.id
_entity.type
_entity.pdbx_description
1 polymer ?
#
loop_
_entity_poly.entity_id
_entity_poly.type
_entity_poly.pdbx_seq_one_letter_code
_entity_poly.pdbx_strand_id
1 'polypeptide(L)'
;MVTLIRVNLLEALGPELGFYGEWLFASLFRKAARGESVAMLLEGMYSYSNLRPRSNIFPTEARDGVYSRHVSTTWPIHKSWFVPAVDNGEPVVYVDPPKGFVKYIGRDTDGSYEYLLYVGLGELKKFVLEGAAPIYLKGVDSFTNADIEAASLLYPRLEGGEGFVSEVIETLRQVDFILLEGGTIYHVEVKTTAKPEDSKLRKKRLLLQRRQQILEKLGLKPALAVVVPRENWEVEIWLEK
;
A
#
# COMPACT_ATOMS: atom_id res chain seq x y z
N MET A 1 48.55 0.53 -24.40
CA MET A 1 48.51 0.26 -22.94
C MET A 1 47.05 0.25 -22.54
N VAL A 2 46.58 -0.83 -21.90
CA VAL A 2 45.21 -0.92 -21.37
C VAL A 2 45.31 -0.85 -19.86
N THR A 3 44.65 0.13 -19.26
CA THR A 3 44.51 0.22 -17.79
C THR A 3 43.33 -0.63 -17.37
N LEU A 4 43.59 -1.70 -16.62
CA LEU A 4 42.53 -2.52 -16.03
C LEU A 4 42.05 -1.85 -14.74
N ILE A 5 40.78 -1.44 -14.70
CA ILE A 5 40.11 -0.95 -13.49
C ILE A 5 39.18 -2.05 -13.00
N ARG A 6 39.34 -2.47 -11.74
CA ARG A 6 38.45 -3.44 -11.08
C ARG A 6 37.58 -2.70 -10.07
N VAL A 7 36.26 -2.83 -10.20
CA VAL A 7 35.27 -2.19 -9.31
C VAL A 7 34.37 -3.30 -8.76
N ASN A 8 34.11 -3.28 -7.45
CA ASN A 8 33.10 -4.15 -6.84
C ASN A 8 31.72 -3.54 -7.09
N LEU A 9 30.88 -4.18 -7.90
CA LEU A 9 29.57 -3.64 -8.26
C LEU A 9 28.63 -3.53 -7.05
N LEU A 10 28.73 -4.43 -6.07
CA LEU A 10 27.92 -4.38 -4.85
C LEU A 10 28.25 -3.16 -4.00
N GLU A 11 29.51 -2.76 -3.95
CA GLU A 11 29.94 -1.52 -3.29
C GLU A 11 29.54 -0.28 -4.09
N ALA A 12 29.61 -0.35 -5.42
CA ALA A 12 29.24 0.76 -6.32
C ALA A 12 27.74 1.07 -6.32
N LEU A 13 26.87 0.05 -6.24
CA LEU A 13 25.41 0.18 -6.22
C LEU A 13 24.89 0.89 -4.96
N GLY A 14 25.64 0.84 -3.85
CA GLY A 14 25.36 1.63 -2.65
C GLY A 14 23.89 1.54 -2.18
N PRO A 15 23.13 2.65 -2.12
CA PRO A 15 21.72 2.65 -1.71
C PRO A 15 20.77 1.86 -2.61
N GLU A 16 21.05 1.76 -3.91
CA GLU A 16 20.17 1.08 -4.89
C GLU A 16 20.10 -0.42 -4.63
N LEU A 17 21.11 -0.99 -3.96
CA LEU A 17 21.14 -2.39 -3.52
C LEU A 17 19.93 -2.76 -2.65
N GLY A 18 19.36 -1.80 -1.92
CA GLY A 18 18.13 -2.00 -1.14
C GLY A 18 16.94 -2.34 -2.03
N PHE A 19 16.72 -1.55 -3.08
CA PHE A 19 15.66 -1.74 -4.06
C PHE A 19 15.75 -3.10 -4.75
N TYR A 20 16.95 -3.52 -5.16
CA TYR A 20 17.15 -4.83 -5.78
C TYR A 20 16.83 -6.00 -4.84
N GLY A 21 17.06 -5.85 -3.53
CA GLY A 21 16.70 -6.88 -2.56
C GLY A 21 15.19 -7.01 -2.35
N GLU A 22 14.46 -5.90 -2.30
CA GLU A 22 12.98 -5.93 -2.29
C GLU A 22 12.42 -6.55 -3.58
N TRP A 23 12.98 -6.19 -4.73
CA TRP A 23 12.59 -6.75 -6.02
C TRP A 23 12.83 -8.27 -6.08
N LEU A 24 14.00 -8.73 -5.62
CA LEU A 24 14.32 -10.15 -5.56
C LEU A 24 13.38 -10.90 -4.61
N PHE A 25 13.10 -10.31 -3.43
CA PHE A 25 12.15 -10.88 -2.48
C PHE A 25 10.77 -11.03 -3.11
N ALA A 26 10.22 -9.98 -3.72
CA ALA A 26 8.93 -10.02 -4.41
C ALA A 26 8.89 -11.08 -5.52
N SER A 27 10.01 -11.25 -6.24
CA SER A 27 10.12 -12.21 -7.34
C SER A 27 10.10 -13.67 -6.87
N LEU A 28 10.73 -13.96 -5.73
CA LEU A 28 10.82 -15.30 -5.13
C LEU A 28 9.58 -15.64 -4.30
N PHE A 29 9.05 -14.65 -3.57
CA PHE A 29 7.85 -14.77 -2.76
C PHE A 29 6.67 -14.12 -3.48
N ARG A 30 6.22 -14.72 -4.59
CA ARG A 30 5.13 -14.18 -5.43
C ARG A 30 3.78 -14.00 -4.72
N LYS A 31 3.63 -14.58 -3.53
CA LYS A 31 2.47 -14.42 -2.65
C LYS A 31 2.66 -13.31 -1.61
N ALA A 32 3.78 -12.59 -1.64
CA ALA A 32 4.01 -11.46 -0.78
C ALA A 32 3.27 -10.23 -1.33
N ALA A 33 2.39 -9.66 -0.53
CA ALA A 33 1.71 -8.42 -0.80
C ALA A 33 2.58 -7.23 -0.40
N ARG A 34 2.42 -6.07 -1.05
CA ARG A 34 3.10 -4.83 -0.63
C ARG A 34 2.36 -4.21 0.56
N GLY A 35 3.08 -3.80 1.59
CA GLY A 35 2.47 -3.21 2.79
C GLY A 35 1.62 -1.98 2.47
N GLU A 36 2.11 -1.10 1.59
CA GLU A 36 1.38 0.08 1.10
C GLU A 36 0.08 -0.27 0.37
N SER A 37 0.11 -1.25 -0.53
CA SER A 37 -1.08 -1.71 -1.25
C SER A 37 -2.13 -2.27 -0.29
N VAL A 38 -1.73 -3.08 0.68
CA VAL A 38 -2.64 -3.61 1.71
C VAL A 38 -3.18 -2.49 2.59
N ALA A 39 -2.35 -1.54 3.00
CA ALA A 39 -2.77 -0.37 3.79
C ALA A 39 -3.84 0.45 3.04
N MET A 40 -3.63 0.69 1.75
CA MET A 40 -4.58 1.38 0.88
C MET A 40 -5.91 0.64 0.81
N LEU A 41 -5.90 -0.66 0.51
CA LEU A 41 -7.11 -1.48 0.45
C LEU A 41 -7.89 -1.45 1.78
N LEU A 42 -7.19 -1.64 2.91
CA LEU A 42 -7.81 -1.60 4.24
C LEU A 42 -8.41 -0.23 4.56
N GLU A 43 -7.69 0.86 4.25
CA GLU A 43 -8.18 2.22 4.45
C GLU A 43 -9.43 2.49 3.63
N GLY A 44 -9.44 2.14 2.34
CA GLY A 44 -10.60 2.37 1.49
C GLY A 44 -11.83 1.62 1.99
N MET A 45 -11.68 0.34 2.35
CA MET A 45 -12.77 -0.48 2.89
C MET A 45 -13.27 0.02 4.26
N TYR A 46 -12.38 0.52 5.12
CA TYR A 46 -12.76 1.09 6.41
C TYR A 46 -13.44 2.45 6.24
N SER A 47 -12.90 3.29 5.36
CA SER A 47 -13.43 4.62 5.04
C SER A 47 -14.86 4.54 4.52
N TYR A 48 -15.18 3.57 3.65
CA TYR A 48 -16.55 3.32 3.19
C TYR A 48 -17.54 3.17 4.36
N SER A 49 -17.18 2.40 5.39
CA SER A 49 -18.05 2.15 6.55
C SER A 49 -18.24 3.40 7.43
N ASN A 50 -17.34 4.38 7.36
CA ASN A 50 -17.33 5.57 8.21
C ASN A 50 -17.79 6.84 7.49
N LEU A 51 -17.77 6.86 6.16
CA LEU A 51 -18.33 7.96 5.37
C LEU A 51 -19.84 8.11 5.61
N ARG A 52 -20.28 9.37 5.67
CA ARG A 52 -21.68 9.77 5.83
C ARG A 52 -21.97 10.88 4.82
N PRO A 53 -22.13 10.54 3.53
CA PRO A 53 -22.24 11.54 2.49
C PRO A 53 -23.46 12.43 2.71
N ARG A 54 -23.29 13.74 2.49
CA ARG A 54 -24.36 14.75 2.66
C ARG A 54 -25.30 14.84 1.45
N SER A 55 -24.91 14.23 0.33
CA SER A 55 -25.67 14.13 -0.90
C SER A 55 -25.89 12.67 -1.28
N ASN A 56 -26.80 12.47 -2.22
CA ASN A 56 -27.05 11.21 -2.92
C ASN A 56 -27.06 11.39 -4.45
N ILE A 57 -26.52 12.50 -4.94
CA ILE A 57 -26.45 12.87 -6.35
C ILE A 57 -25.00 12.89 -6.80
N PHE A 58 -24.71 12.31 -7.96
CA PHE A 58 -23.37 12.36 -8.55
C PHE A 58 -22.98 13.76 -8.99
N PRO A 59 -21.69 14.13 -8.87
CA PRO A 59 -21.21 15.41 -9.37
C PRO A 59 -21.24 15.42 -10.91
N THR A 60 -21.40 16.62 -11.47
CA THR A 60 -21.31 16.86 -12.92
C THR A 60 -20.43 18.06 -13.17
N GLU A 61 -19.55 17.98 -14.16
CA GLU A 61 -18.72 19.11 -14.59
C GLU A 61 -18.82 19.24 -16.12
N ALA A 62 -19.08 20.46 -16.60
CA ALA A 62 -19.37 20.73 -18.01
C ALA A 62 -18.12 20.92 -18.90
N ARG A 63 -16.94 20.52 -18.42
CA ARG A 63 -15.64 20.81 -19.06
C ARG A 63 -14.94 19.49 -19.42
N ASP A 64 -14.22 19.50 -20.54
CA ASP A 64 -13.34 18.40 -20.93
C ASP A 64 -12.11 18.32 -20.00
N GLY A 65 -11.79 17.11 -19.54
CA GLY A 65 -10.70 16.82 -18.61
C GLY A 65 -11.16 16.12 -17.32
N VAL A 66 -10.20 15.95 -16.40
CA VAL A 66 -10.42 15.25 -15.11
C VAL A 66 -10.41 16.27 -13.97
N TYR A 67 -11.55 16.44 -13.33
CA TYR A 67 -11.79 17.45 -12.30
C TYR A 67 -12.19 16.83 -10.97
N SER A 68 -11.66 17.37 -9.88
CA SER A 68 -12.04 16.96 -8.52
C SER A 68 -12.28 18.17 -7.63
N ARG A 69 -12.97 17.94 -6.52
CA ARG A 69 -13.15 18.92 -5.45
C ARG A 69 -12.63 18.36 -4.15
N HIS A 70 -12.18 19.26 -3.29
CA HIS A 70 -11.68 18.89 -1.97
C HIS A 70 -12.84 18.44 -1.08
N VAL A 71 -12.86 17.14 -0.77
CA VAL A 71 -13.82 16.53 0.16
C VAL A 71 -13.31 16.72 1.60
N SER A 72 -14.15 17.37 2.41
CA SER A 72 -13.82 17.76 3.79
C SER A 72 -14.23 16.71 4.83
N THR A 73 -14.05 15.43 4.49
CA THR A 73 -14.22 14.29 5.39
C THR A 73 -12.91 13.98 6.15
N THR A 74 -13.03 13.31 7.29
CA THR A 74 -11.91 12.71 8.05
C THR A 74 -11.36 11.46 7.37
N TRP A 75 -12.24 10.65 6.77
CA TRP A 75 -11.90 9.39 6.11
C TRP A 75 -12.18 9.47 4.62
N PRO A 76 -11.24 9.09 3.74
CA PRO A 76 -9.92 8.54 4.02
C PRO A 76 -8.94 9.57 4.64
N ILE A 77 -8.00 9.07 5.43
CA ILE A 77 -6.86 9.82 5.99
C ILE A 77 -5.93 10.24 4.84
N HIS A 78 -5.59 9.30 3.96
CA HIS A 78 -4.77 9.52 2.77
C HIS A 78 -5.63 9.96 1.59
N LYS A 79 -5.98 11.24 1.56
CA LYS A 79 -6.84 11.85 0.51
C LYS A 79 -6.29 11.74 -0.92
N SER A 80 -5.01 11.43 -1.07
CA SER A 80 -4.38 11.20 -2.38
C SER A 80 -4.62 9.79 -2.92
N TRP A 81 -4.94 8.80 -2.07
CA TRP A 81 -5.16 7.42 -2.50
C TRP A 81 -6.51 7.22 -3.18
N PHE A 82 -7.52 8.02 -2.83
CA PHE A 82 -8.86 7.88 -3.37
C PHE A 82 -9.38 9.25 -3.79
N VAL A 83 -9.39 9.50 -5.08
CA VAL A 83 -9.75 10.80 -5.64
C VAL A 83 -11.07 10.69 -6.39
N PRO A 84 -12.19 11.17 -5.83
CA PRO A 84 -13.44 11.29 -6.56
C PRO A 84 -13.29 12.40 -7.60
N ALA A 85 -13.65 12.12 -8.85
CA ALA A 85 -13.49 13.03 -9.97
C ALA A 85 -14.64 12.92 -10.97
N VAL A 86 -14.78 13.94 -11.80
CA VAL A 86 -15.53 13.89 -13.05
C VAL A 86 -14.52 13.86 -14.19
N ASP A 87 -14.53 12.79 -14.97
CA ASP A 87 -13.66 12.55 -16.10
C ASP A 87 -14.46 12.68 -17.39
N ASN A 88 -14.25 13.79 -18.12
CA ASN A 88 -14.94 14.10 -19.35
C ASN A 88 -16.48 13.97 -19.24
N GLY A 89 -17.02 14.45 -18.11
CA GLY A 89 -18.44 14.42 -17.81
C GLY A 89 -18.92 13.19 -17.02
N GLU A 90 -18.10 12.14 -16.93
CA GLU A 90 -18.47 10.89 -16.26
C GLU A 90 -17.91 10.82 -14.83
N PRO A 91 -18.72 10.41 -13.82
CA PRO A 91 -18.25 10.28 -12.45
C PRO A 91 -17.30 9.08 -12.30
N VAL A 92 -16.20 9.27 -11.58
CA VAL A 92 -15.17 8.24 -11.37
C VAL A 92 -14.46 8.42 -10.02
N VAL A 93 -13.96 7.34 -9.43
CA VAL A 93 -13.03 7.40 -8.29
C VAL A 93 -11.72 6.74 -8.73
N TYR A 94 -10.65 7.52 -8.70
CA TYR A 94 -9.32 7.02 -9.01
C TYR A 94 -8.62 6.51 -7.75
N VAL A 95 -8.06 5.30 -7.84
CA VAL A 95 -7.10 4.76 -6.88
C VAL A 95 -5.70 5.22 -7.26
N ASP A 96 -5.02 5.86 -6.32
CA ASP A 96 -3.64 6.38 -6.41
C ASP A 96 -3.27 6.99 -7.78
N PRO A 97 -4.04 8.00 -8.26
CA PRO A 97 -3.78 8.58 -9.56
C PRO A 97 -2.40 9.29 -9.61
N PRO A 98 -1.73 9.30 -10.78
CA PRO A 98 -0.49 10.04 -10.95
C PRO A 98 -0.62 11.52 -10.58
N LYS A 99 0.45 12.09 -10.03
CA LYS A 99 0.49 13.53 -9.69
C LYS A 99 0.21 14.40 -10.91
N GLY A 100 -0.70 15.36 -10.75
CA GLY A 100 -1.08 16.30 -11.81
C GLY A 100 -2.12 15.76 -12.79
N PHE A 101 -2.55 14.50 -12.67
CA PHE A 101 -3.61 13.93 -13.50
C PHE A 101 -4.97 14.60 -13.26
N VAL A 102 -5.31 14.87 -11.99
CA VAL A 102 -6.58 15.45 -11.58
C VAL A 102 -6.44 16.94 -11.25
N LYS A 103 -7.36 17.77 -11.77
CA LYS A 103 -7.43 19.21 -11.52
C LYS A 103 -8.41 19.53 -10.37
N TYR A 104 -7.91 20.08 -9.27
CA TYR A 104 -8.75 20.52 -8.16
C TYR A 104 -9.34 21.92 -8.40
N ILE A 105 -10.66 22.01 -8.45
CA ILE A 105 -11.39 23.24 -8.84
C ILE A 105 -12.15 23.92 -7.70
N GLY A 106 -12.00 23.44 -6.46
CA GLY A 106 -12.62 24.05 -5.29
C GLY A 106 -12.90 23.05 -4.18
N ARG A 107 -13.77 23.46 -3.23
CA ARG A 107 -14.27 22.61 -2.15
C ARG A 107 -15.58 21.94 -2.55
N ASP A 108 -15.82 20.75 -2.04
CA ASP A 108 -17.08 20.02 -2.16
C ASP A 108 -18.10 20.53 -1.13
N THR A 109 -18.85 21.57 -1.51
CA THR A 109 -19.78 22.24 -0.61
C THR A 109 -21.09 21.48 -0.44
N ASP A 110 -21.58 20.86 -1.51
CA ASP A 110 -22.86 20.15 -1.56
C ASP A 110 -22.74 18.66 -1.20
N GLY A 111 -21.53 18.09 -1.19
CA GLY A 111 -21.28 16.70 -0.80
C GLY A 111 -21.44 15.71 -1.95
N SER A 112 -21.49 16.19 -3.19
CA SER A 112 -21.64 15.34 -4.38
C SER A 112 -20.38 14.50 -4.64
N TYR A 113 -19.19 15.09 -4.47
CA TYR A 113 -17.92 14.37 -4.58
C TYR A 113 -17.70 13.41 -3.40
N GLU A 114 -18.13 13.80 -2.20
CA GLU A 114 -18.19 12.91 -1.03
C GLU A 114 -19.05 11.68 -1.29
N TYR A 115 -20.21 11.86 -1.91
CA TYR A 115 -21.09 10.76 -2.30
C TYR A 115 -20.45 9.85 -3.34
N LEU A 116 -19.82 10.41 -4.37
CA LEU A 116 -19.07 9.64 -5.36
C LEU A 116 -17.94 8.82 -4.71
N LEU A 117 -17.20 9.43 -3.78
CA LEU A 117 -16.17 8.72 -3.00
C LEU A 117 -16.77 7.56 -2.21
N TYR A 118 -17.89 7.78 -1.52
CA TYR A 118 -18.62 6.71 -0.82
C TYR A 118 -18.99 5.56 -1.74
N VAL A 119 -19.51 5.84 -2.94
CA VAL A 119 -19.85 4.82 -3.95
C VAL A 119 -18.60 4.05 -4.38
N GLY A 120 -17.52 4.74 -4.77
CA GLY A 120 -16.30 4.09 -5.24
C GLY A 120 -15.61 3.24 -4.17
N LEU A 121 -15.58 3.69 -2.92
CA LEU A 121 -15.04 2.88 -1.81
C LEU A 121 -15.94 1.69 -1.45
N GLY A 122 -17.25 1.81 -1.67
CA GLY A 122 -18.18 0.69 -1.60
C GLY A 122 -17.90 -0.36 -2.67
N GLU A 123 -17.60 0.07 -3.90
CA GLU A 123 -17.15 -0.84 -4.96
C GLU A 123 -15.81 -1.49 -4.62
N LEU A 124 -14.85 -0.75 -4.06
CA LEU A 124 -13.57 -1.32 -3.60
C LEU A 124 -13.80 -2.46 -2.62
N LYS A 125 -14.68 -2.27 -1.63
CA LYS A 125 -15.00 -3.29 -0.64
C LYS A 125 -15.61 -4.54 -1.28
N LYS A 126 -16.53 -4.39 -2.23
CA LYS A 126 -17.10 -5.53 -2.97
C LYS A 126 -16.07 -6.21 -3.87
N PHE A 127 -15.21 -5.44 -4.52
CA PHE A 127 -14.11 -5.98 -5.32
C PHE A 127 -13.19 -6.87 -4.47
N VAL A 128 -12.77 -6.40 -3.29
CA VAL A 128 -11.87 -7.14 -2.40
C VAL A 128 -12.54 -8.36 -1.76
N LEU A 129 -13.78 -8.23 -1.28
CA LEU A 129 -14.45 -9.28 -0.51
C LEU A 129 -15.27 -10.27 -1.35
N GLU A 130 -15.76 -9.83 -2.51
CA GLU A 130 -16.70 -10.59 -3.35
C GLU A 130 -16.17 -10.81 -4.77
N GLY A 131 -15.05 -10.19 -5.16
CA GLY A 131 -14.51 -10.27 -6.52
C GLY A 131 -15.34 -9.51 -7.57
N ALA A 132 -16.21 -8.59 -7.14
CA ALA A 132 -17.09 -7.84 -8.03
C ALA A 132 -16.32 -6.79 -8.87
N ALA A 133 -16.56 -6.74 -10.18
CA ALA A 133 -15.94 -5.74 -11.04
C ALA A 133 -16.50 -4.33 -10.75
N PRO A 134 -15.65 -3.33 -10.48
CA PRO A 134 -16.11 -1.97 -10.24
C PRO A 134 -16.55 -1.24 -11.51
N ILE A 135 -17.49 -0.31 -11.37
CA ILE A 135 -17.98 0.54 -12.47
C ILE A 135 -17.31 1.91 -12.38
N TYR A 136 -17.42 2.56 -11.22
CA TYR A 136 -16.93 3.92 -10.96
C TYR A 136 -15.50 3.95 -10.44
N LEU A 137 -15.01 2.88 -9.82
CA LEU A 137 -13.64 2.82 -9.31
C LEU A 137 -12.64 2.39 -10.39
N LYS A 138 -11.52 3.12 -10.54
CA LYS A 138 -10.43 2.85 -11.50
C LYS A 138 -9.09 2.68 -10.79
N GLY A 139 -8.16 1.96 -11.42
CA GLY A 139 -6.82 1.70 -10.90
C GLY A 139 -6.69 0.44 -10.03
N VAL A 140 -7.76 -0.36 -9.89
CA VAL A 140 -7.75 -1.62 -9.11
C VAL A 140 -6.90 -2.72 -9.74
N ASP A 141 -6.57 -2.60 -11.03
CA ASP A 141 -5.69 -3.47 -11.79
C ASP A 141 -4.23 -3.41 -11.34
N SER A 142 -3.86 -2.36 -10.58
CA SER A 142 -2.55 -2.25 -9.94
C SER A 142 -2.36 -3.19 -8.75
N PHE A 143 -3.44 -3.69 -8.15
CA PHE A 143 -3.39 -4.62 -7.02
C PHE A 143 -3.16 -6.05 -7.49
N THR A 144 -2.24 -6.75 -6.83
CA THR A 144 -2.03 -8.17 -7.05
C THR A 144 -3.07 -9.00 -6.29
N ASN A 145 -3.25 -10.26 -6.68
CA ASN A 145 -4.07 -11.20 -5.91
C ASN A 145 -3.57 -11.37 -4.47
N ALA A 146 -2.27 -11.25 -4.24
CA ALA A 146 -1.68 -11.31 -2.90
C ALA A 146 -2.14 -10.12 -2.04
N ASP A 147 -2.17 -8.91 -2.62
CA ASP A 147 -2.64 -7.71 -1.91
C ASP A 147 -4.10 -7.85 -1.51
N ILE A 148 -4.94 -8.35 -2.42
CA ILE A 148 -6.37 -8.57 -2.19
C ILE A 148 -6.58 -9.66 -1.12
N GLU A 149 -5.88 -10.79 -1.22
CA GLU A 149 -5.95 -11.87 -0.23
C GLU A 149 -5.53 -11.38 1.17
N ALA A 150 -4.39 -10.68 1.27
CA ALA A 150 -3.93 -10.11 2.53
C ALA A 150 -4.94 -9.12 3.13
N ALA A 151 -5.45 -8.18 2.32
CA ALA A 151 -6.42 -7.19 2.77
C ALA A 151 -7.74 -7.83 3.22
N SER A 152 -8.27 -8.81 2.48
CA SER A 152 -9.50 -9.53 2.85
C SER A 152 -9.37 -10.30 4.17
N LEU A 153 -8.19 -10.87 4.48
CA LEU A 153 -7.95 -11.57 5.75
C LEU A 153 -7.74 -10.62 6.93
N LEU A 154 -7.18 -9.44 6.69
CA LEU A 154 -6.88 -8.45 7.72
C LEU A 154 -8.06 -7.53 8.04
N TYR A 155 -8.91 -7.23 7.06
CA TYR A 155 -10.04 -6.31 7.24
C TYR A 155 -10.99 -6.70 8.39
N PRO A 156 -11.41 -7.97 8.55
CA PRO A 156 -12.24 -8.38 9.68
C PRO A 156 -11.55 -8.21 11.05
N ARG A 157 -10.22 -8.08 11.08
CA ARG A 157 -9.43 -7.94 12.31
C ARG A 157 -9.25 -6.48 12.73
N LEU A 158 -9.73 -5.51 11.94
CA LEU A 158 -9.73 -4.09 12.27
C LEU A 158 -10.82 -3.75 13.31
N GLU A 159 -10.82 -4.48 14.43
CA GLU A 159 -11.76 -4.31 15.53
C GLU A 159 -11.21 -3.26 16.51
N GLY A 160 -11.44 -1.99 16.20
CA GLY A 160 -11.05 -0.87 17.06
C GLY A 160 -11.58 0.47 16.58
N GLY A 161 -11.37 1.51 17.40
CA GLY A 161 -11.74 2.88 17.05
C GLY A 161 -10.86 3.48 15.95
N GLU A 162 -11.32 4.59 15.37
CA GLU A 162 -10.63 5.30 14.27
C GLU A 162 -9.14 5.56 14.52
N GLY A 163 -8.76 5.89 15.76
CA GLY A 163 -7.36 6.13 16.13
C GLY A 163 -6.47 4.88 16.00
N PHE A 164 -6.97 3.70 16.39
CA PHE A 164 -6.24 2.45 16.22
C PHE A 164 -6.09 2.10 14.74
N VAL A 165 -7.17 2.24 13.97
CA VAL A 165 -7.15 1.92 12.54
C VAL A 165 -6.22 2.84 11.77
N SER A 166 -6.19 4.13 12.12
CA SER A 166 -5.23 5.10 11.59
C SER A 166 -3.78 4.66 11.86
N GLU A 167 -3.47 4.29 13.10
CA GLU A 167 -2.13 3.83 13.49
C GLU A 167 -1.71 2.55 12.75
N VAL A 168 -2.63 1.60 12.58
CA VAL A 168 -2.43 0.39 11.78
C VAL A 168 -2.12 0.73 10.33
N ILE A 169 -2.91 1.59 9.69
CA ILE A 169 -2.75 1.95 8.27
C ILE A 169 -1.40 2.62 8.06
N GLU A 170 -1.04 3.60 8.90
CA GLU A 170 0.27 4.26 8.84
C GLU A 170 1.43 3.30 9.05
N THR A 171 1.24 2.29 9.90
CA THR A 171 2.26 1.27 10.15
C THR A 171 2.43 0.35 8.95
N LEU A 172 1.33 -0.18 8.41
CA LEU A 172 1.34 -1.07 7.24
C LEU A 172 1.88 -0.38 6.00
N ARG A 173 1.57 0.92 5.81
CA ARG A 173 2.09 1.72 4.69
C ARG A 173 3.62 1.73 4.62
N GLN A 174 4.29 1.55 5.76
CA GLN A 174 5.75 1.54 5.84
C GLN A 174 6.37 0.14 5.87
N VAL A 175 5.56 -0.91 5.94
CA VAL A 175 6.02 -2.31 5.88
C VAL A 175 6.40 -2.65 4.45
N ASP A 176 7.53 -3.33 4.27
CA ASP A 176 8.00 -3.69 2.93
C ASP A 176 7.03 -4.70 2.28
N PHE A 177 6.70 -5.79 3.01
CA PHE A 177 5.77 -6.82 2.52
C PHE A 177 4.90 -7.47 3.59
N ILE A 178 3.76 -8.03 3.19
CA ILE A 178 2.92 -8.95 3.97
C ILE A 178 3.02 -10.34 3.35
N LEU A 179 3.38 -11.36 4.13
CA LEU A 179 3.56 -12.72 3.66
C LEU A 179 2.61 -13.68 4.36
N LEU A 180 1.87 -14.48 3.58
CA LEU A 180 0.98 -15.52 4.08
C LEU A 180 1.66 -16.87 3.94
N GLU A 181 1.96 -17.53 5.06
CA GLU A 181 2.64 -18.82 5.06
C GLU A 181 2.18 -19.69 6.22
N GLY A 182 1.75 -20.93 5.91
CA GLY A 182 1.31 -21.89 6.94
C GLY A 182 0.16 -21.38 7.82
N GLY A 183 -0.75 -20.56 7.27
CA GLY A 183 -1.85 -19.94 8.01
C GLY A 183 -1.44 -18.77 8.92
N THR A 184 -0.15 -18.41 8.94
CA THR A 184 0.36 -17.24 9.65
C THR A 184 0.52 -16.06 8.67
N ILE A 185 0.18 -14.86 9.13
CA ILE A 185 0.40 -13.62 8.38
C ILE A 185 1.62 -12.92 8.99
N TYR A 186 2.64 -12.67 8.19
CA TYR A 186 3.85 -11.98 8.62
C TYR A 186 3.87 -10.55 8.05
N HIS A 187 4.30 -9.58 8.84
CA HIS A 187 4.87 -8.34 8.29
C HIS A 187 6.36 -8.53 8.14
N VAL A 188 6.84 -8.36 6.91
CA VAL A 188 8.20 -8.67 6.51
C VAL A 188 8.92 -7.37 6.21
N GLU A 189 10.05 -7.19 6.88
CA GLU A 189 11.03 -6.17 6.56
C GLU A 189 12.14 -6.80 5.72
N VAL A 190 12.49 -6.20 4.60
CA VAL A 190 13.58 -6.67 3.75
C VAL A 190 14.81 -5.85 4.03
N LYS A 191 15.94 -6.53 4.22
CA LYS A 191 17.23 -5.87 4.35
C LYS A 191 18.28 -6.51 3.47
N THR A 192 18.71 -5.76 2.46
CA THR A 192 19.90 -6.10 1.69
C THR A 192 21.17 -5.64 2.41
N THR A 193 22.15 -6.54 2.55
CA THR A 193 23.48 -6.23 3.10
C THR A 193 24.53 -7.24 2.63
N ALA A 194 25.72 -6.78 2.26
CA ALA A 194 26.87 -7.66 2.01
C ALA A 194 27.52 -8.18 3.31
N LYS A 195 27.20 -7.55 4.46
CA LYS A 195 27.73 -7.88 5.79
C LYS A 195 26.56 -8.12 6.75
N PRO A 196 26.08 -9.37 6.87
CA PRO A 196 24.89 -9.70 7.68
C PRO A 196 25.12 -9.66 9.19
N GLU A 197 26.37 -9.51 9.65
CA GLU A 197 26.67 -9.39 11.10
C GLU A 197 26.61 -7.94 11.62
N ASP A 198 26.28 -6.99 10.74
CA ASP A 198 26.48 -5.56 11.01
C ASP A 198 25.34 -4.93 11.84
N SER A 199 25.68 -3.86 12.54
CA SER A 199 24.79 -2.97 13.32
C SER A 199 23.51 -2.53 12.60
N LYS A 200 23.50 -2.57 11.26
CA LYS A 200 22.35 -2.28 10.40
C LYS A 200 21.18 -3.26 10.60
N LEU A 201 21.45 -4.55 10.83
CA LEU A 201 20.38 -5.51 11.13
C LEU A 201 19.75 -5.22 12.50
N ARG A 202 20.56 -4.83 13.50
CA ARG A 202 20.05 -4.44 14.82
C ARG A 202 19.06 -3.28 14.73
N LYS A 203 19.32 -2.28 13.88
CA LYS A 203 18.39 -1.17 13.63
C LYS A 203 17.08 -1.63 12.99
N LYS A 204 17.15 -2.48 11.96
CA LYS A 204 15.95 -3.01 11.28
C LYS A 204 15.13 -3.91 12.22
N ARG A 205 15.77 -4.76 13.04
CA ARG A 205 15.11 -5.56 14.09
C ARG A 205 14.40 -4.69 15.13
N LEU A 206 15.01 -3.59 15.58
CA LEU A 206 14.36 -2.66 16.51
C LEU A 206 13.12 -2.00 15.89
N LEU A 207 13.19 -1.63 14.61
CA LEU A 207 12.07 -1.06 13.88
C LEU A 207 10.95 -2.09 13.69
N LEU A 208 11.29 -3.33 13.34
CA LEU A 208 10.37 -4.46 13.26
C LEU A 208 9.64 -4.69 14.60
N GLN A 209 10.36 -4.64 15.73
CA GLN A 209 9.77 -4.75 17.06
C GLN A 209 8.80 -3.60 17.39
N ARG A 210 9.13 -2.37 16.99
CA ARG A 210 8.21 -1.23 17.18
C ARG A 210 6.93 -1.41 16.40
N ARG A 211 7.02 -1.83 15.13
CA ARG A 211 5.84 -2.12 14.29
C ARG A 211 5.02 -3.28 14.84
N GLN A 212 5.70 -4.29 15.39
CA GLN A 212 5.04 -5.43 16.02
C GLN A 212 4.06 -5.00 17.13
N GLN A 213 4.39 -3.99 17.94
CA GLN A 213 3.50 -3.52 19.01
C GLN A 213 2.11 -3.09 18.52
N ILE A 214 2.02 -2.65 17.26
CA ILE A 214 0.77 -2.21 16.62
C ILE A 214 0.15 -3.39 15.87
N LEU A 215 0.95 -4.08 15.03
CA LEU A 215 0.47 -5.11 14.11
C LEU A 215 0.15 -6.45 14.78
N GLU A 216 0.65 -6.70 15.99
CA GLU A 216 0.29 -7.88 16.78
C GLU A 216 -1.21 -7.95 17.06
N LYS A 217 -1.87 -6.79 17.22
CA LYS A 217 -3.33 -6.71 17.44
C LYS A 217 -4.14 -7.19 16.23
N LEU A 218 -3.55 -7.15 15.03
CA LEU A 218 -4.12 -7.75 13.83
C LEU A 218 -3.71 -9.21 13.63
N GLY A 219 -2.94 -9.78 14.56
CA GLY A 219 -2.43 -11.14 14.50
C GLY A 219 -1.29 -11.31 13.50
N LEU A 220 -0.58 -10.23 13.12
CA LEU A 220 0.63 -10.36 12.31
C LEU A 220 1.83 -10.71 13.20
N LYS A 221 2.71 -11.54 12.65
CA LYS A 221 4.02 -11.84 13.24
C LYS A 221 5.13 -11.06 12.51
N PRO A 222 6.20 -10.68 13.22
CA PRO A 222 7.31 -10.00 12.59
C PRO A 222 8.16 -11.02 11.82
N ALA A 223 8.69 -10.62 10.66
CA ALA A 223 9.77 -11.36 10.02
C ALA A 223 10.79 -10.42 9.37
N LEU A 224 12.06 -10.83 9.37
CA LEU A 224 13.14 -10.12 8.70
C LEU A 224 13.69 -10.98 7.57
N ALA A 225 13.48 -10.55 6.33
CA ALA A 225 14.12 -11.13 5.16
C ALA A 225 15.48 -10.45 4.96
N VAL A 226 16.57 -11.18 5.15
CA VAL A 226 17.91 -10.66 4.88
C VAL A 226 18.37 -11.19 3.54
N VAL A 227 18.73 -10.27 2.65
CA VAL A 227 19.19 -10.56 1.29
C VAL A 227 20.69 -10.27 1.24
N VAL A 228 21.50 -11.30 1.02
CA VAL A 228 22.97 -11.19 0.99
C VAL A 228 23.48 -11.51 -0.41
N PRO A 229 23.85 -10.48 -1.20
CA PRO A 229 24.51 -10.73 -2.47
C PRO A 229 25.95 -11.18 -2.23
N ARG A 230 26.37 -12.20 -2.97
CA ARG A 230 27.70 -12.81 -2.92
C ARG A 230 28.57 -12.34 -4.09
N GLU A 231 29.89 -12.51 -3.95
CA GLU A 231 30.86 -12.09 -4.97
C GLU A 231 30.73 -12.85 -6.29
N ASN A 232 30.17 -14.07 -6.26
CA ASN A 232 29.87 -14.89 -7.43
C ASN A 232 28.50 -14.57 -8.07
N TRP A 233 27.85 -13.47 -7.67
CA TRP A 233 26.52 -13.04 -8.14
C TRP A 233 25.34 -13.91 -7.72
N GLU A 234 25.57 -14.88 -6.84
CA GLU A 234 24.47 -15.57 -6.14
C GLU A 234 23.90 -14.69 -5.03
N VAL A 235 22.65 -14.94 -4.68
CA VAL A 235 21.98 -14.25 -3.58
C VAL A 235 21.44 -15.26 -2.59
N GLU A 236 21.85 -15.10 -1.33
CA GLU A 236 21.28 -15.86 -0.22
C GLU A 236 20.16 -15.05 0.43
N ILE A 237 19.03 -15.71 0.68
CA ILE A 237 17.92 -15.13 1.43
C ILE A 237 17.59 -16.05 2.58
N TRP A 238 17.54 -15.49 3.79
CA TRP A 238 16.92 -16.14 4.92
C TRP A 238 15.81 -15.28 5.49
N LEU A 239 14.83 -15.95 6.08
CA LEU A 239 13.70 -15.33 6.74
C LEU A 239 13.79 -15.65 8.23
N GLU A 240 14.09 -14.63 9.03
CA GLU A 240 14.01 -14.71 10.50
C GLU A 240 12.54 -14.53 10.89
N LYS A 241 11.88 -15.58 11.40
CA LYS A 241 10.46 -15.59 11.82
C LYS A 241 10.31 -15.63 13.34
#